data_AF-A0A1J6JMJ8-F1
#
_entry.id   AF-A0A1J6JMJ8-F1
#
_cell.length_a   1.000
_cell.length_b   1.000
_cell.length_c   1.000
_cell.angle_alpha   90.00
_cell.angle_beta   90.00
_cell.angle_gamma   90.00
#
_symmetry.space_group_name_H-M   'P 1'
#
loop_
_entity.id
_entity.type
_entity.pdbx_description
1 polymer ?
#
loop_
_entity_poly.entity_id
_entity_poly.type
_entity_poly.pdbx_seq_one_letter_code
_entity_poly.pdbx_strand_id
1 'polypeptide(L)'
;NPYHLTMHLEKSLAPGGSSSLTTPKSMKILLWNFREANDPDFRRNLRFLLDWNNPSLLCLTEIRMEDHSSLLQDFNFTDMVQAAARGYSGGIVIVWRADELIVDPFVITTQEIHTNVQVN
;
A
#
# COMPACT_ATOMS: atom_id res chain seq x y z
N ASN A 1 40.33 15.77 8.87
CA ASN A 1 40.90 14.52 8.33
C ASN A 1 40.56 14.43 6.84
N PRO A 2 41.46 14.84 5.93
CA PRO A 2 41.15 15.04 4.51
C PRO A 2 40.79 13.76 3.75
N TYR A 3 41.12 12.58 4.29
CA TYR A 3 40.86 11.29 3.66
C TYR A 3 39.36 10.98 3.45
N HIS A 4 38.45 11.55 4.26
CA HIS A 4 37.01 11.32 4.12
C HIS A 4 36.40 12.03 2.88
N LEU A 5 36.96 13.17 2.48
CA LEU A 5 36.50 13.91 1.29
C LEU A 5 37.05 13.26 0.02
N THR A 6 38.27 12.73 0.08
CA THR A 6 38.91 12.02 -1.04
C THR A 6 38.14 10.76 -1.45
N MET A 7 37.63 9.98 -0.47
CA MET A 7 36.80 8.80 -0.75
C MET A 7 35.49 9.12 -1.48
N HIS A 8 34.91 10.31 -1.24
CA HIS A 8 33.64 10.72 -1.84
C HIS A 8 33.80 11.16 -3.31
N LEU A 9 34.94 11.75 -3.66
CA LEU A 9 35.23 12.19 -5.04
C LEU A 9 35.71 11.04 -5.94
N GLU A 10 36.51 10.10 -5.43
CA GLU A 10 37.01 8.98 -6.25
C GLU A 10 35.90 8.04 -6.74
N LYS A 11 34.81 7.88 -5.96
CA LYS A 11 33.63 7.11 -6.40
C LYS A 11 32.88 7.76 -7.58
N SER A 12 33.05 9.05 -7.81
CA SER A 12 32.32 9.79 -8.85
C SER A 12 33.02 9.80 -10.21
N LEU A 13 34.25 9.28 -10.32
CA LEU A 13 35.08 9.36 -11.52
C LEU A 13 35.37 8.00 -12.18
N ALA A 14 34.77 6.90 -11.70
CA ALA A 14 34.87 5.61 -12.37
C ALA A 14 34.02 5.61 -13.66
N PRO A 15 34.61 5.40 -14.84
CA PRO A 15 33.86 5.29 -16.08
C PRO A 15 33.29 3.87 -16.21
N GLY A 16 31.96 3.76 -16.26
CA GLY A 16 31.28 2.50 -16.58
C GLY A 16 30.72 1.77 -15.36
N GLY A 17 29.47 2.06 -15.06
CA GLY A 17 28.68 1.35 -14.06
C GLY A 17 27.49 2.20 -13.67
N SER A 18 26.40 2.10 -14.44
CA SER A 18 25.07 2.53 -14.01
C SER A 18 24.65 1.63 -12.84
N SER A 19 25.29 1.79 -11.69
CA SER A 19 24.71 1.41 -10.42
C SER A 19 23.59 2.39 -10.21
N SER A 20 22.38 2.01 -10.64
CA SER A 20 21.19 2.66 -10.13
C SER A 20 21.36 2.65 -8.61
N LEU A 21 21.50 3.85 -8.02
CA LEU A 21 21.43 3.98 -6.58
C LEU A 21 20.10 3.37 -6.21
N THR A 22 20.12 2.17 -5.60
CA THR A 22 18.93 1.53 -5.06
C THR A 22 18.52 2.40 -3.89
N THR A 23 17.75 3.45 -4.18
CA THR A 23 16.99 4.14 -3.15
C THR A 23 16.20 3.05 -2.43
N PRO A 24 16.28 2.98 -1.09
CA PRO A 24 15.52 1.99 -0.34
C PRO A 24 14.05 2.12 -0.77
N LYS A 25 13.47 1.00 -1.21
CA LYS A 25 12.09 0.93 -1.70
C LYS A 25 11.18 1.42 -0.56
N SER A 26 10.68 2.64 -0.71
CA SER A 26 9.92 3.33 0.32
C SER A 26 8.49 2.79 0.34
N MET A 27 8.12 2.13 1.43
CA MET A 27 6.74 1.68 1.65
C MET A 27 5.87 2.86 2.06
N LYS A 28 4.79 3.10 1.32
CA LYS A 28 3.74 4.06 1.70
C LYS A 28 2.46 3.33 2.06
N ILE A 29 1.92 3.63 3.23
CA ILE A 29 0.64 3.09 3.73
C ILE A 29 -0.39 4.20 3.69
N LEU A 30 -1.51 3.97 3.02
CA LEU A 30 -2.69 4.83 3.07
C LEU A 30 -3.77 4.13 3.88
N LEU A 31 -4.15 4.69 5.03
CA LEU A 31 -5.27 4.23 5.83
C LEU A 31 -6.41 5.23 5.71
N TRP A 32 -7.58 4.75 5.29
CA TRP A 32 -8.76 5.58 5.14
C TRP A 32 -10.00 4.91 5.70
N ASN A 33 -10.54 5.49 6.77
CA ASN A 33 -11.87 5.16 7.27
C ASN A 33 -12.93 5.88 6.44
N PHE A 34 -13.71 5.12 5.68
CA PHE A 34 -14.70 5.65 4.75
C PHE A 34 -16.11 5.34 5.23
N ARG A 35 -16.76 6.30 5.91
CA ARG A 35 -18.03 6.09 6.62
C ARG A 35 -19.28 6.36 5.77
N GLU A 36 -19.27 6.08 4.47
CA GLU A 36 -20.44 6.41 3.60
C GLU A 36 -20.59 5.54 2.35
N ALA A 37 -20.96 4.26 2.54
CA ALA A 37 -21.07 3.25 1.49
C ALA A 37 -22.09 3.45 0.35
N ASN A 38 -22.83 4.57 0.34
CA ASN A 38 -23.75 4.92 -0.75
C ASN A 38 -23.30 6.15 -1.54
N ASP A 39 -22.09 6.64 -1.29
CA ASP A 39 -21.55 7.75 -2.08
C ASP A 39 -21.05 7.22 -3.44
N PRO A 40 -21.69 7.60 -4.57
CA PRO A 40 -21.19 7.25 -5.90
C PRO A 40 -19.79 7.82 -6.16
N ASP A 41 -19.36 8.84 -5.42
CA ASP A 41 -18.04 9.45 -5.56
C ASP A 41 -16.94 8.67 -4.81
N PHE A 42 -17.24 7.63 -4.02
CA PHE A 42 -16.23 6.82 -3.31
C PHE A 42 -15.07 6.42 -4.23
N ARG A 43 -15.39 5.80 -5.37
CA ARG A 43 -14.39 5.29 -6.32
C ARG A 43 -13.58 6.42 -6.93
N ARG A 44 -14.23 7.55 -7.24
CA ARG A 44 -13.58 8.74 -7.80
C ARG A 44 -12.61 9.38 -6.80
N ASN A 45 -13.04 9.53 -5.55
CA ASN A 45 -12.23 10.08 -4.47
C ASN A 45 -11.06 9.15 -4.13
N LEU A 46 -11.29 7.84 -4.09
CA LEU A 46 -10.23 6.86 -3.91
C LEU A 46 -9.21 6.90 -5.05
N ARG A 47 -9.67 6.95 -6.31
CA ARG A 47 -8.79 7.10 -7.48
C ARG A 47 -7.88 8.32 -7.34
N PHE A 48 -8.44 9.47 -6.96
CA PHE A 48 -7.68 10.70 -6.75
C PHE A 48 -6.63 10.55 -5.65
N LEU A 49 -6.98 9.93 -4.51
CA LEU A 49 -6.03 9.69 -3.41
C LEU A 49 -4.91 8.74 -3.82
N LEU A 50 -5.21 7.71 -4.61
CA LEU A 50 -4.23 6.75 -5.09
C LEU A 50 -3.30 7.37 -6.12
N ASP A 51 -3.81 8.16 -7.06
CA ASP A 51 -2.98 8.85 -8.05
C ASP A 51 -2.05 9.87 -7.37
N TRP A 52 -2.52 10.56 -6.33
CA TRP A 52 -1.73 11.54 -5.59
C TRP A 52 -0.64 10.91 -4.70
N ASN A 53 -0.99 9.84 -3.97
CA ASN A 53 -0.11 9.27 -2.94
C ASN A 53 0.68 8.05 -3.43
N ASN A 54 0.19 7.32 -4.43
CA ASN A 54 0.71 6.04 -4.90
C ASN A 54 1.19 5.12 -3.76
N PRO A 55 0.27 4.66 -2.88
CA PRO A 55 0.63 3.79 -1.77
C PRO A 55 1.01 2.37 -2.25
N SER A 56 1.85 1.70 -1.47
CA SER A 56 2.14 0.26 -1.64
C SER A 56 1.12 -0.60 -0.90
N LEU A 57 0.52 -0.07 0.17
CA LEU A 57 -0.52 -0.71 0.98
C LEU A 57 -1.68 0.27 1.19
N LEU A 58 -2.90 -0.17 0.88
CA LEU A 58 -4.13 0.58 1.16
C LEU A 58 -4.96 -0.19 2.19
N CYS A 59 -5.33 0.48 3.27
CA CYS A 59 -6.24 -0.04 4.30
C CYS A 59 -7.53 0.79 4.28
N LEU A 60 -8.66 0.13 4.06
CA LEU A 60 -9.99 0.74 4.10
C LEU A 60 -10.82 0.11 5.22
N THR A 61 -11.50 0.94 6.00
CA THR A 61 -12.40 0.51 7.07
C THR A 61 -13.77 1.16 6.92
N GLU A 62 -14.82 0.50 7.42
CA GLU A 62 -16.22 0.97 7.42
C GLU A 62 -16.84 1.15 6.02
N ILE A 63 -16.31 0.47 5.00
CA ILE A 63 -16.75 0.58 3.60
C ILE A 63 -18.11 -0.05 3.31
N ARG A 64 -18.73 -0.75 4.29
CA ARG A 64 -20.04 -1.43 4.23
C ARG A 64 -20.27 -2.20 2.91
N MET A 65 -19.21 -2.80 2.40
CA MET A 65 -19.18 -3.62 1.19
C MET A 65 -19.03 -5.09 1.61
N GLU A 66 -19.78 -5.99 0.97
CA GLU A 66 -19.71 -7.43 1.26
C GLU A 66 -18.58 -8.12 0.48
N ASP A 67 -18.35 -7.70 -0.76
CA ASP A 67 -17.28 -8.21 -1.63
C ASP A 67 -16.35 -7.08 -2.07
N HIS A 68 -15.09 -7.15 -1.66
CA HIS A 68 -14.06 -6.17 -1.96
C HIS A 68 -13.23 -6.49 -3.20
N SER A 69 -13.50 -7.62 -3.87
CA SER A 69 -12.69 -8.13 -4.99
C SER A 69 -12.61 -7.14 -6.17
N SER A 70 -13.64 -6.31 -6.36
CA SER A 70 -13.62 -5.30 -7.42
C SER A 70 -12.48 -4.30 -7.26
N LEU A 71 -12.10 -3.97 -6.00
CA LEU A 71 -11.05 -3.00 -5.70
C LEU A 71 -9.69 -3.39 -6.30
N LEU A 72 -9.42 -4.69 -6.43
CA LEU A 72 -8.21 -5.19 -7.07
C LEU A 72 -8.12 -4.74 -8.53
N GLN A 73 -9.21 -4.98 -9.28
CA GLN A 73 -9.29 -4.64 -10.70
C GLN A 73 -9.38 -3.13 -10.92
N ASP A 74 -10.14 -2.43 -10.08
CA ASP A 74 -10.40 -1.00 -10.21
C ASP A 74 -9.15 -0.13 -9.96
N PHE A 75 -8.26 -0.61 -9.08
CA PHE A 75 -7.14 0.17 -8.55
C PHE A 75 -5.77 -0.50 -8.72
N ASN A 76 -5.69 -1.54 -9.55
CA ASN A 76 -4.45 -2.19 -9.97
C ASN A 76 -3.64 -2.77 -8.78
N PHE A 77 -4.36 -3.30 -7.78
CA PHE A 77 -3.80 -4.13 -6.72
C PHE A 77 -3.87 -5.60 -7.15
N THR A 78 -2.95 -6.41 -6.64
CA THR A 78 -2.82 -7.81 -7.06
C THR A 78 -3.18 -8.81 -5.96
N ASP A 79 -3.29 -8.36 -4.71
CA ASP A 79 -3.67 -9.23 -3.60
C ASP A 79 -4.40 -8.45 -2.48
N MET A 80 -5.15 -9.17 -1.64
CA MET A 80 -5.95 -8.60 -0.56
C MET A 80 -6.17 -9.53 0.62
N VAL A 81 -6.44 -8.92 1.78
CA VAL A 81 -7.09 -9.57 2.92
C VAL A 81 -8.30 -8.75 3.31
N GLN A 82 -9.41 -9.42 3.60
CA GLN A 82 -10.69 -8.77 3.89
C GLN A 82 -11.42 -9.39 5.06
N ALA A 83 -12.18 -8.56 5.76
CA ALA A 83 -13.25 -8.92 6.65
C ALA A 83 -14.54 -8.30 6.10
N ALA A 84 -15.45 -9.15 5.61
CA ALA A 84 -16.71 -8.71 5.03
C ALA A 84 -17.55 -7.91 6.04
N ALA A 85 -18.30 -6.92 5.53
CA ALA A 85 -19.31 -6.24 6.33
C ALA A 85 -20.38 -7.23 6.82
N ARG A 86 -20.93 -6.98 8.02
CA ARG A 86 -22.10 -7.72 8.52
C ARG A 86 -23.27 -6.75 8.67
N GLY A 87 -24.24 -6.85 7.78
CA GLY A 87 -25.35 -5.91 7.71
C GLY A 87 -24.86 -4.50 7.34
N TYR A 88 -25.22 -3.49 8.13
CA TYR A 88 -24.89 -2.09 7.85
C TYR A 88 -23.57 -1.60 8.44
N SER A 89 -22.76 -2.47 9.04
CA SER A 89 -21.58 -2.08 9.81
C SER A 89 -20.33 -2.87 9.42
N GLY A 90 -19.18 -2.20 9.50
CA GLY A 90 -17.87 -2.80 9.24
C GLY A 90 -17.51 -2.86 7.76
N GLY A 91 -16.82 -3.93 7.39
CA GLY A 91 -16.06 -3.99 6.13
C GLY A 91 -14.67 -3.43 6.38
N ILE A 92 -13.68 -4.33 6.39
CA ILE A 92 -12.27 -3.97 6.46
C ILE A 92 -11.60 -4.67 5.29
N VAL A 93 -10.80 -3.94 4.52
CA VAL A 93 -9.96 -4.54 3.49
C VAL A 93 -8.59 -3.89 3.51
N ILE A 94 -7.59 -4.73 3.33
CA ILE A 94 -6.21 -4.34 3.08
C ILE A 94 -5.87 -4.87 1.69
N VAL A 95 -5.40 -4.01 0.79
CA VAL A 95 -4.99 -4.36 -0.58
C VAL A 95 -3.57 -3.90 -0.84
N TRP A 96 -2.83 -4.68 -1.61
CA TRP A 96 -1.43 -4.40 -1.96
C TRP A 96 -1.05 -4.96 -3.33
N ARG A 97 0.15 -4.57 -3.78
CA ARG A 97 0.83 -5.16 -4.93
C ARG A 97 1.79 -6.23 -4.43
N ALA A 98 1.53 -7.51 -4.74
CA ALA A 98 2.29 -8.67 -4.26
C ALA A 98 3.75 -8.72 -4.79
N ASP A 99 4.05 -8.00 -5.88
CA ASP A 99 5.42 -7.76 -6.35
C ASP A 99 6.15 -6.70 -5.51
N GLU A 100 5.43 -5.90 -4.74
CA GLU A 100 6.00 -4.92 -3.81
C GLU A 100 6.11 -5.40 -2.37
N LEU A 101 5.08 -6.09 -1.87
CA LEU A 101 4.92 -6.41 -0.46
C LEU A 101 4.59 -7.88 -0.21
N ILE A 102 5.12 -8.40 0.89
CA ILE A 102 4.68 -9.64 1.53
C ILE A 102 3.80 -9.24 2.71
N VAL A 103 2.55 -9.74 2.72
CA VAL A 103 1.56 -9.46 3.76
C VAL A 103 1.13 -10.80 4.37
N ASP A 104 1.34 -10.96 5.67
CA ASP A 104 1.04 -12.18 6.42
C ASP A 104 0.00 -11.90 7.52
N PRO A 105 -1.30 -12.12 7.24
CA PRO A 105 -2.37 -11.88 8.19
C PRO A 105 -2.46 -13.00 9.23
N PHE A 106 -2.53 -12.63 10.51
CA PHE A 106 -2.62 -13.60 11.62
C PHE A 106 -3.85 -13.39 12.53
N VAL A 107 -4.56 -12.27 12.38
CA VAL A 107 -5.91 -12.08 12.95
C VAL A 107 -6.81 -11.50 11.88
N ILE A 108 -7.95 -12.16 11.62
CA ILE A 108 -9.00 -11.66 10.74
C ILE A 108 -10.34 -11.88 11.45
N THR A 109 -10.95 -10.80 11.89
CA THR A 109 -12.30 -10.80 12.47
C THR A 109 -13.15 -9.73 11.78
N THR A 110 -14.44 -9.67 12.10
CA THR A 110 -15.33 -8.62 11.58
C THR A 110 -14.98 -7.22 12.04
N GLN A 111 -14.14 -7.07 13.08
CA GLN A 111 -13.82 -5.80 13.71
C GLN A 111 -12.35 -5.40 13.55
N GLU A 112 -11.48 -6.34 13.20
CA GLU A 112 -10.04 -6.09 13.10
C GLU A 112 -9.34 -7.04 12.12
N ILE A 113 -8.28 -6.53 11.51
CA ILE A 113 -7.29 -7.32 10.77
C ILE A 113 -5.92 -6.97 11.33
N HIS A 114 -5.16 -7.97 11.77
CA HIS A 114 -3.75 -7.81 12.16
C HIS A 114 -2.88 -8.55 11.14
N THR A 115 -1.86 -7.86 10.64
CA THR A 115 -0.97 -8.41 9.61
C THR A 115 0.45 -7.92 9.79
N ASN A 116 1.41 -8.78 9.47
CA ASN A 116 2.80 -8.37 9.25
C ASN A 116 2.93 -7.89 7.81
N VAL A 117 3.78 -6.89 7.57
CA VAL A 117 4.01 -6.31 6.24
C VAL A 117 5.52 -6.13 6.04
N GLN A 118 6.04 -6.71 4.96
CA GLN A 118 7.45 -6.64 4.58
C GLN A 118 7.58 -6.18 3.13
N VAL A 119 8.61 -5.38 2.85
CA VAL A 119 8.95 -4.97 1.49
C VAL A 119 9.76 -6.08 0.81
N ASN A 120 9.43 -6.42 -0.44
CA ASN A 120 10.27 -7.27 -1.30
C ASN A 120 11.59 -6.60 -1.67
#